data_AF-A0A3D3AHN5-F1
#
_entry.id   AF-A0A3D3AHN5-F1
#
_cell.length_a   1.000
_cell.length_b   1.000
_cell.length_c   1.000
_cell.angle_alpha   90.00
_cell.angle_beta   90.00
_cell.angle_gamma   90.00
#
_symmetry.space_group_name_H-M   'P 1'
#
loop_
_entity.id
_entity.type
_entity.pdbx_description
1 polymer ?
#
loop_
_entity_poly.entity_id
_entity_poly.type
_entity_poly.pdbx_seq_one_letter_code
_entity_poly.pdbx_strand_id
1 'polypeptide(L)'
;MILSKKLLFLPIFFFLLSSCFQQQAVITESKVKGFIAVQKKLKELGYQNPGSDEVKKKEQFQKMDEISKQYGFSGGFDFIMTAQKIGIVMSLVIGKESMKSEESENPRKKELLAIVNNPDITESEKQEALKELEQIQGVIDPNKVFADAFFELSEKAIDEQSYQTIIKYKKELLEVFQPGENSFLEK
;
A
#
# COMPACT_ATOMS: atom_id res chain seq x y z
N MET A 1 13.75 -16.69 30.70
CA MET A 1 14.42 -16.67 29.37
C MET A 1 13.46 -17.30 28.36
N ILE A 2 12.61 -16.49 27.71
CA ILE A 2 11.67 -16.97 26.67
C ILE A 2 11.91 -16.07 25.46
N LEU A 3 13.02 -16.32 24.77
CA LEU A 3 13.33 -15.68 23.50
C LEU A 3 13.05 -16.69 22.37
N SER A 4 12.56 -16.15 21.25
CA SER A 4 12.70 -16.69 19.90
C SER A 4 12.01 -18.03 19.56
N LYS A 5 10.69 -18.00 19.36
CA LYS A 5 10.04 -18.83 18.32
C LYS A 5 9.27 -18.01 17.26
N LYS A 6 9.13 -16.70 17.43
CA LYS A 6 8.43 -15.81 16.49
C LYS A 6 9.33 -15.18 15.41
N LEU A 7 10.65 -15.28 15.52
CA LEU A 7 11.59 -14.65 14.58
C LEU A 7 11.91 -15.49 13.33
N LEU A 8 11.61 -16.80 13.36
CA LEU A 8 11.91 -17.73 12.26
C LEU A 8 10.87 -17.73 11.14
N PHE A 9 9.71 -17.10 11.34
CA PHE A 9 8.68 -16.96 10.29
C PHE A 9 8.92 -15.76 9.35
N LEU A 10 9.75 -14.79 9.76
CA LEU A 10 9.99 -13.55 9.00
C LEU A 10 10.87 -13.73 7.75
N PRO A 11 11.98 -14.50 7.76
CA PRO A 11 12.81 -14.65 6.56
C PRO A 11 12.14 -15.51 5.47
N ILE A 12 11.19 -16.39 5.83
CA ILE A 12 10.42 -17.19 4.85
C ILE A 12 9.45 -16.29 4.08
N PHE A 13 8.83 -15.30 4.74
CA PHE A 13 7.98 -14.31 4.06
C PHE A 13 8.77 -13.45 3.07
N PHE A 14 10.01 -13.08 3.42
CA PHE A 14 10.91 -12.33 2.54
C PHE A 14 11.40 -13.16 1.34
N PHE A 15 11.72 -14.45 1.55
CA PHE A 15 12.11 -15.37 0.47
C PHE A 15 10.97 -15.67 -0.51
N LEU A 16 9.72 -15.74 -0.02
CA LEU A 16 8.53 -15.90 -0.85
C LEU A 16 8.19 -14.65 -1.67
N LEU A 17 8.53 -13.46 -1.18
CA LEU A 17 8.37 -12.22 -1.95
C LEU A 17 9.44 -12.09 -3.04
N SER A 18 10.70 -12.44 -2.77
CA SER A 18 11.80 -12.27 -3.73
C SER A 18 11.67 -13.09 -5.03
N SER A 19 10.92 -14.19 -5.02
CA SER A 19 10.71 -15.03 -6.22
C SER A 19 9.55 -14.58 -7.11
N CYS A 20 8.65 -13.70 -6.62
CA CYS A 20 7.59 -13.10 -7.44
C CYS A 20 8.03 -11.85 -8.22
N PHE A 21 9.21 -11.30 -7.95
CA PHE A 21 9.69 -10.07 -8.59
C PHE A 21 10.38 -10.28 -9.95
N GLN A 22 10.58 -11.52 -10.42
CA GLN A 22 11.38 -11.79 -11.63
C GLN A 22 10.69 -11.48 -12.98
N GLN A 23 9.45 -10.98 -12.99
CA GLN A 23 8.85 -10.34 -14.17
C GLN A 23 8.09 -9.07 -13.75
N GLN A 24 8.85 -8.00 -13.51
CA GLN A 24 8.31 -6.63 -13.41
C GLN A 24 7.78 -6.17 -14.79
N ALA A 25 6.69 -6.77 -15.25
CA ALA A 25 5.86 -6.14 -16.27
C ALA A 25 5.36 -4.80 -15.70
N VAL A 26 5.78 -3.71 -16.35
CA VAL A 26 5.39 -2.32 -16.06
C VAL A 26 3.88 -2.19 -16.05
N ILE A 27 3.34 -1.51 -15.03
CA ILE A 27 1.92 -1.14 -14.95
C ILE A 27 1.67 0.00 -15.94
N THR A 28 1.13 -0.35 -17.10
CA THR A 28 0.76 0.62 -18.12
C THR A 28 -0.63 1.22 -17.86
N GLU A 29 -0.92 2.37 -18.47
CA GLU A 29 -2.26 2.97 -18.41
C GLU A 29 -3.36 2.02 -18.88
N SER A 30 -3.07 1.22 -19.92
CA SER A 30 -4.02 0.24 -20.44
C SER A 30 -4.36 -0.83 -19.40
N LYS A 31 -3.37 -1.30 -18.64
CA LYS A 31 -3.57 -2.29 -17.58
C LYS A 31 -4.38 -1.71 -16.42
N VAL A 32 -4.14 -0.45 -16.05
CA VAL A 32 -4.91 0.22 -14.99
C VAL A 32 -6.37 0.47 -15.41
N LYS A 33 -6.60 0.99 -16.62
CA LYS A 33 -7.95 1.17 -17.17
C LYS A 33 -8.70 -0.15 -17.28
N GLY A 34 -8.03 -1.19 -17.79
CA GLY A 34 -8.59 -2.53 -17.87
C GLY A 34 -8.96 -3.05 -16.48
N PHE A 35 -8.08 -2.91 -15.49
CA PHE A 35 -8.33 -3.32 -14.12
C PHE A 35 -9.58 -2.64 -13.54
N ILE A 36 -9.68 -1.32 -13.66
CA ILE A 36 -10.84 -0.54 -13.19
C ILE A 36 -12.12 -1.03 -13.86
N ALA A 37 -12.09 -1.27 -15.18
CA ALA A 37 -13.25 -1.74 -15.93
C ALA A 37 -13.70 -3.15 -15.51
N VAL A 38 -12.75 -4.08 -15.32
CA VAL A 38 -13.04 -5.42 -14.81
C VAL A 38 -13.66 -5.34 -13.41
N GLN A 39 -13.08 -4.55 -12.49
CA GLN A 39 -13.61 -4.42 -11.13
C GLN A 39 -15.03 -3.84 -11.11
N LYS A 40 -15.30 -2.80 -11.92
CA LYS A 40 -16.64 -2.24 -12.09
C LYS A 40 -17.59 -3.31 -12.64
N LYS A 41 -17.17 -4.09 -13.64
CA LYS A 41 -18.01 -5.13 -14.23
C LYS A 41 -18.31 -6.28 -13.28
N LEU A 42 -17.32 -6.73 -12.52
CA LEU A 42 -17.50 -7.74 -11.48
C LEU A 42 -18.47 -7.26 -10.40
N LYS A 43 -18.36 -5.99 -9.99
CA LYS A 43 -19.29 -5.37 -9.04
C LYS A 43 -20.73 -5.30 -9.58
N GLU A 44 -20.91 -4.87 -10.83
CA GLU A 44 -22.22 -4.86 -11.51
C GLU A 44 -22.87 -6.24 -11.54
N LEU A 45 -22.08 -7.29 -11.75
CA LEU A 45 -22.53 -8.67 -11.82
C LEU A 45 -22.72 -9.33 -10.45
N GLY A 46 -22.54 -8.58 -9.35
CA GLY A 46 -22.65 -9.10 -8.00
C GLY A 46 -21.62 -10.19 -7.71
N TYR A 47 -20.40 -10.07 -8.25
CA TYR A 47 -19.31 -10.97 -7.96
C TYR A 47 -19.04 -10.96 -6.44
N GLN A 48 -19.25 -12.10 -5.79
CA GLN A 48 -19.06 -12.27 -4.36
C GLN A 48 -17.94 -13.27 -4.10
N ASN A 49 -17.29 -13.14 -2.95
CA ASN A 49 -16.37 -14.16 -2.45
C ASN A 49 -17.16 -15.47 -2.28
N PRO A 50 -16.84 -16.54 -3.05
CA PRO A 50 -17.60 -17.79 -3.04
C PRO A 50 -17.47 -18.61 -1.74
N GLY A 51 -16.71 -18.13 -0.75
CA GLY A 51 -16.54 -18.82 0.54
C GLY A 51 -15.75 -20.12 0.39
N SER A 52 -16.22 -21.22 0.98
CA SER A 52 -15.55 -22.52 0.91
C SER A 52 -15.96 -23.39 -0.29
N ASP A 53 -17.06 -23.07 -0.98
CA ASP A 53 -17.64 -23.89 -2.06
C ASP A 53 -16.76 -23.90 -3.32
N GLU A 54 -16.21 -25.08 -3.65
CA GLU A 54 -15.29 -25.26 -4.79
C GLU A 54 -15.95 -25.11 -6.16
N VAL A 55 -17.23 -25.50 -6.29
CA VAL A 55 -17.97 -25.37 -7.55
C VAL A 55 -18.22 -23.89 -7.83
N LYS A 56 -18.70 -23.16 -6.83
CA LYS A 56 -18.90 -21.70 -6.94
C LYS A 56 -17.58 -20.97 -7.17
N LYS A 57 -16.47 -21.40 -6.56
CA LYS A 57 -15.14 -20.85 -6.83
C LYS A 57 -14.76 -20.97 -8.30
N LYS A 58 -14.94 -22.15 -8.88
CA LYS A 58 -14.60 -22.40 -10.29
C LYS A 58 -15.46 -21.56 -11.23
N GLU A 59 -16.77 -21.50 -11.00
CA GLU A 59 -17.69 -20.70 -11.81
C GLU A 59 -17.40 -19.19 -11.72
N GLN A 60 -17.13 -18.68 -10.52
CA GLN A 60 -16.74 -17.29 -10.32
C GLN A 60 -15.41 -16.99 -11.01
N PHE A 61 -14.41 -17.86 -10.85
CA PHE A 61 -13.12 -17.68 -11.54
C PHE A 61 -13.29 -17.67 -13.07
N GLN A 62 -14.12 -18.54 -13.64
CA GLN A 62 -14.40 -18.55 -15.08
C GLN A 62 -15.04 -17.26 -15.56
N LYS A 63 -16.04 -16.74 -14.83
CA LYS A 63 -16.65 -15.43 -15.14
C LYS A 63 -15.63 -14.30 -15.09
N MET A 64 -14.79 -14.29 -14.06
CA MET A 64 -13.71 -13.32 -13.94
C MET A 64 -12.70 -13.44 -15.09
N ASP A 65 -12.33 -14.65 -15.50
CA ASP A 65 -11.43 -14.91 -16.63
C ASP A 65 -12.00 -14.36 -17.94
N GLU A 66 -13.26 -14.63 -18.23
CA GLU A 66 -13.97 -14.14 -19.42
C GLU A 66 -14.04 -12.61 -19.44
N ILE A 67 -14.44 -11.99 -18.33
CA ILE A 67 -14.50 -10.52 -18.21
C ILE A 67 -13.10 -9.92 -18.36
N SER A 68 -12.10 -10.51 -17.72
CA SER A 68 -10.71 -10.04 -17.81
C SER A 68 -10.22 -10.01 -19.27
N LYS A 69 -10.54 -11.04 -20.05
CA LYS A 69 -10.19 -11.09 -21.48
C LYS A 69 -10.84 -9.96 -22.29
N GLN A 70 -12.09 -9.60 -21.98
CA GLN A 70 -12.78 -8.49 -22.65
C GLN A 70 -12.09 -7.13 -22.45
N TYR A 71 -11.32 -6.98 -21.38
CA TYR A 71 -10.64 -5.73 -21.03
C TYR A 71 -9.12 -5.78 -21.20
N GLY A 72 -8.63 -6.65 -22.09
CA GLY A 72 -7.23 -6.65 -22.54
C GLY A 72 -6.26 -7.40 -21.62
N PHE A 73 -6.76 -8.29 -20.76
CA PHE A 73 -5.93 -9.26 -20.05
C PHE A 73 -5.87 -10.58 -20.82
N SER A 74 -4.77 -11.32 -20.65
CA SER A 74 -4.65 -12.66 -21.25
C SER A 74 -5.61 -13.67 -20.59
N GLY A 75 -6.09 -13.36 -19.38
CA GLY A 75 -7.01 -14.19 -18.60
C GLY A 75 -7.11 -13.71 -17.16
N GLY A 76 -7.85 -14.45 -16.34
CA GLY A 76 -8.08 -14.16 -14.93
C GLY A 76 -6.80 -14.16 -14.10
N PHE A 77 -5.81 -14.99 -14.46
CA PHE A 77 -4.51 -15.00 -13.78
C PHE A 77 -3.71 -13.71 -14.04
N ASP A 78 -3.64 -13.24 -15.29
CA ASP A 78 -2.99 -11.97 -15.65
C ASP A 78 -3.67 -10.79 -14.94
N PHE A 79 -5.01 -10.81 -14.86
CA PHE A 79 -5.76 -9.85 -14.08
C PHE A 79 -5.42 -9.88 -12.58
N ILE A 80 -5.37 -11.05 -11.94
CA ILE A 80 -5.00 -11.18 -10.51
C ILE A 80 -3.58 -10.66 -10.26
N MET A 81 -2.62 -11.04 -11.10
CA MET A 81 -1.23 -10.58 -10.96
C MET A 81 -1.14 -9.06 -11.13
N THR A 82 -1.90 -8.49 -12.06
CA THR A 82 -2.00 -7.03 -12.23
C THR A 82 -2.64 -6.37 -11.00
N ALA A 83 -3.72 -6.95 -10.48
CA ALA A 83 -4.41 -6.46 -9.28
C ALA A 83 -3.48 -6.43 -8.06
N GLN A 84 -2.67 -7.48 -7.86
CA GLN A 84 -1.66 -7.53 -6.80
C GLN A 84 -0.62 -6.42 -6.93
N LYS A 85 -0.09 -6.21 -8.15
CA LYS A 85 0.88 -5.14 -8.42
C LYS A 85 0.28 -3.75 -8.16
N ILE A 86 -0.91 -3.48 -8.69
CA ILE A 86 -1.64 -2.23 -8.44
C ILE A 86 -1.84 -2.03 -6.93
N GLY A 87 -2.24 -3.09 -6.21
CA GLY A 87 -2.42 -3.06 -4.75
C GLY A 87 -1.15 -2.69 -3.99
N ILE A 88 -0.01 -3.31 -4.32
CA ILE A 88 1.28 -3.01 -3.70
C ILE A 88 1.65 -1.53 -3.89
N VAL A 89 1.57 -1.03 -5.13
CA VAL A 89 1.92 0.38 -5.43
C VAL A 89 0.93 1.34 -4.76
N MET A 90 -0.37 1.03 -4.76
CA MET A 90 -1.39 1.83 -4.07
C MET A 90 -1.17 1.87 -2.56
N SER A 91 -0.85 0.74 -1.91
CA SER A 91 -0.52 0.69 -0.49
C SER A 91 0.71 1.53 -0.17
N LEU A 92 1.70 1.56 -1.06
CA LEU A 92 2.88 2.39 -0.92
C LEU A 92 2.55 3.89 -1.04
N VAL A 93 1.75 4.27 -2.03
CA VAL A 93 1.27 5.66 -2.21
C VAL A 93 0.48 6.13 -0.99
N ILE A 94 -0.50 5.34 -0.53
CA ILE A 94 -1.34 5.69 0.63
C ILE A 94 -0.50 5.73 1.91
N GLY A 95 0.34 4.73 2.16
CA GLY A 95 1.19 4.67 3.35
C GLY A 95 2.10 5.89 3.49
N LYS A 96 2.71 6.32 2.38
CA LYS A 96 3.56 7.53 2.34
C LYS A 96 2.77 8.80 2.65
N GLU A 97 1.55 8.92 2.16
CA GLU A 97 0.68 10.05 2.47
C GLU A 97 0.26 10.06 3.94
N SER A 98 -0.12 8.91 4.50
CA SER A 98 -0.47 8.77 5.92
C SER A 98 0.70 9.11 6.84
N MET A 99 1.93 8.69 6.50
CA MET A 99 3.12 9.06 7.27
C MET A 99 3.41 10.56 7.20
N LYS A 100 3.21 11.19 6.03
CA LYS A 100 3.34 12.65 5.90
C LYS A 100 2.29 13.41 6.73
N SER A 101 1.05 12.89 6.82
CA SER A 101 0.03 13.49 7.68
C SER A 101 0.33 13.31 9.16
N GLU A 102 0.78 12.12 9.59
CA GLU A 102 1.16 11.86 10.99
C GLU A 102 2.35 12.72 11.45
N GLU A 103 3.35 12.95 10.58
CA GLU A 103 4.44 13.89 10.90
C GLU A 103 3.97 15.33 11.07
N SER A 104 2.86 15.69 10.43
CA SER A 104 2.25 17.02 10.52
C SER A 104 1.31 17.18 11.73
N GLU A 105 0.90 16.09 12.37
CA GLU A 105 -0.14 16.12 13.40
C GLU A 105 0.37 16.22 14.84
N ASN A 106 1.66 16.04 15.12
CA ASN A 106 2.20 16.28 16.46
C ASN A 106 2.45 17.79 16.69
N PRO A 107 1.58 18.51 17.44
CA PRO A 107 1.68 19.95 17.59
C PRO A 107 2.94 20.33 18.38
N ARG A 108 3.35 19.47 19.32
CA ARG A 108 4.57 19.64 20.12
C ARG A 108 5.82 19.51 19.25
N LYS A 109 5.85 18.57 18.31
CA LYS A 109 6.95 18.45 17.32
C LYS A 109 7.08 19.72 16.47
N LYS A 110 5.95 20.27 16.01
CA LYS A 110 5.92 21.54 15.24
C LYS A 110 6.43 22.72 16.06
N GLU A 111 6.00 22.83 17.32
CA GLU A 111 6.45 23.87 18.24
C GLU A 111 7.96 23.79 18.49
N LEU A 112 8.49 22.59 18.75
CA LEU A 112 9.91 22.39 18.98
C LEU A 112 10.77 22.66 17.73
N LEU A 113 10.30 22.26 16.54
CA LEU A 113 10.96 22.63 15.28
C LEU A 113 10.94 24.13 15.02
N ALA A 114 9.88 24.84 15.44
CA ALA A 114 9.83 26.30 15.36
C ALA A 114 10.86 26.96 16.30
N ILE A 115 11.08 26.40 17.49
CA ILE A 115 12.10 26.87 18.46
C ILE A 115 13.52 26.64 17.91
N VAL A 116 13.80 25.47 17.34
CA VAL A 116 15.13 25.15 16.76
C VAL A 116 15.47 26.06 15.58
N ASN A 117 14.49 26.36 14.73
CA ASN A 117 14.70 27.20 13.54
C ASN A 117 14.59 28.71 13.82
N ASN A 118 14.31 29.13 15.05
CA ASN A 118 14.20 30.54 15.40
C ASN A 118 15.60 31.14 15.67
N PRO A 119 16.03 32.15 14.90
CA PRO A 119 17.35 32.77 15.07
C PRO A 119 17.48 33.57 16.38
N ASP A 120 16.36 33.99 17.00
CA ASP A 120 16.34 34.85 18.18
C ASP A 120 16.31 34.07 19.52
N ILE A 121 16.26 32.74 19.45
CA ILE A 121 16.25 31.83 20.61
C ILE A 121 17.67 31.51 21.05
N THR A 122 17.87 31.35 22.36
CA THR A 122 19.19 31.04 22.91
C THR A 122 19.66 29.63 22.54
N GLU A 123 20.98 29.43 22.47
CA GLU A 123 21.55 28.11 22.16
C GLU A 123 21.16 27.04 23.19
N SER A 124 20.93 27.43 24.45
CA SER A 124 20.46 26.52 25.50
C SER A 124 19.04 26.02 25.22
N GLU A 125 18.13 26.93 24.84
CA GLU A 125 16.74 26.58 24.50
C GLU A 125 16.67 25.74 23.21
N LYS A 126 17.56 25.99 22.24
CA LYS A 126 17.70 25.13 21.05
C LYS A 126 18.17 23.72 21.42
N GLN A 127 19.15 23.60 22.31
CA GLN A 127 19.64 22.29 22.75
C GLN A 127 18.60 21.51 23.56
N GLU A 128 17.78 22.21 24.37
CA GLU A 128 16.69 21.59 25.10
C GLU A 128 15.57 21.13 24.16
N ALA A 129 15.21 21.96 23.17
CA ALA A 129 14.25 21.59 22.13
C ALA A 129 14.75 20.45 21.24
N LEU A 130 16.05 20.41 20.93
CA LEU A 130 16.68 19.31 20.20
C LEU A 130 16.66 18.01 21.02
N LYS A 131 16.93 18.05 22.32
CA LYS A 131 16.82 16.88 23.21
C LYS A 131 15.38 16.39 23.35
N GLU A 132 14.42 17.30 23.43
CA GLU A 132 13.00 16.94 23.50
C GLU A 132 12.51 16.39 22.14
N LEU A 133 12.99 16.95 21.02
CA LEU A 133 12.82 16.36 19.69
C LEU A 133 13.45 14.97 19.60
N GLU A 134 14.65 14.78 20.14
CA GLU A 134 15.31 13.47 20.22
C GLU A 134 14.58 12.49 21.14
N GLN A 135 13.82 12.95 22.14
CA GLN A 135 12.99 12.08 22.99
C GLN A 135 11.65 11.74 22.33
N ILE A 136 11.04 12.70 21.65
CA ILE A 136 9.84 12.50 20.81
C ILE A 136 10.18 11.63 19.59
N GLN A 137 11.38 11.78 19.02
CA GLN A 137 11.95 10.92 17.97
C GLN A 137 12.61 9.66 18.54
N GLY A 138 12.91 9.63 19.84
CA GLY A 138 13.67 8.60 20.56
C GLY A 138 12.84 7.40 21.00
N VAL A 139 11.53 7.49 20.84
CA VAL A 139 10.81 6.35 20.30
C VAL A 139 11.12 6.35 18.80
N ILE A 140 12.31 5.88 18.44
CA ILE A 140 12.51 5.32 17.10
C ILE A 140 11.47 4.22 17.09
N ASP A 141 10.29 4.49 16.55
CA ASP A 141 9.32 3.45 16.33
C ASP A 141 10.08 2.48 15.42
N PRO A 142 10.47 1.28 15.90
CA PRO A 142 11.18 0.35 15.04
C PRO A 142 10.33 0.02 13.82
N ASN A 143 9.01 0.24 13.90
CA ASN A 143 8.10 0.17 12.77
C ASN A 143 8.27 1.33 11.79
N LYS A 144 8.67 2.54 12.21
CA LYS A 144 8.96 3.68 11.31
C LYS A 144 10.26 3.51 10.55
N VAL A 145 11.37 3.16 11.22
CA VAL A 145 12.64 2.89 10.51
C VAL A 145 12.49 1.69 9.57
N PHE A 146 11.75 0.66 10.00
CA PHE A 146 11.40 -0.45 9.13
C PHE A 146 10.47 -0.02 7.99
N ALA A 147 9.46 0.82 8.23
CA ALA A 147 8.56 1.34 7.21
C ALA A 147 9.29 2.22 6.20
N ASP A 148 10.13 3.15 6.63
CA ASP A 148 10.95 4.00 5.77
C ASP A 148 11.88 3.14 4.91
N ALA A 149 12.57 2.15 5.51
CA ALA A 149 13.41 1.20 4.78
C ALA A 149 12.60 0.31 3.81
N PHE A 150 11.40 -0.11 4.21
CA PHE A 150 10.49 -0.91 3.39
C PHE A 150 9.96 -0.09 2.21
N PHE A 151 9.56 1.17 2.43
CA PHE A 151 9.09 2.08 1.39
C PHE A 151 10.22 2.44 0.44
N GLU A 152 11.43 2.73 0.93
CA GLU A 152 12.59 3.00 0.07
C GLU A 152 12.98 1.78 -0.78
N LEU A 153 12.99 0.58 -0.18
CA LEU A 153 13.27 -0.66 -0.91
C LEU A 153 12.18 -0.95 -1.94
N SER A 154 10.91 -0.72 -1.58
CA SER A 154 9.77 -0.93 -2.46
C SER A 154 9.74 0.09 -3.60
N GLU A 155 10.09 1.36 -3.35
CA GLU A 155 10.26 2.39 -4.39
C GLU A 155 11.35 2.00 -5.39
N LYS A 156 12.50 1.51 -4.91
CA LYS A 156 13.56 0.99 -5.80
C LYS A 156 13.14 -0.23 -6.61
N ALA A 157 12.17 -0.99 -6.10
CA ALA A 157 11.63 -2.18 -6.75
C ALA A 157 10.37 -1.90 -7.60
N ILE A 158 9.86 -0.67 -7.64
CA ILE A 158 8.76 -0.27 -8.50
C ILE A 158 9.33 0.62 -9.59
N ASP A 159 9.03 0.33 -10.85
CA ASP A 159 9.46 1.22 -11.92
C ASP A 159 8.69 2.56 -11.83
N GLU A 160 9.41 3.67 -12.07
CA GLU A 160 8.87 5.04 -11.96
C GLU A 160 7.59 5.22 -12.81
N GLN A 161 7.53 4.59 -13.97
CA GLN A 161 6.37 4.68 -14.86
C GLN A 161 5.11 4.06 -14.22
N SER A 162 5.24 2.90 -13.58
CA SER A 162 4.16 2.29 -12.81
C SER A 162 3.71 3.19 -11.67
N TYR A 163 4.65 3.77 -10.92
CA TYR A 163 4.33 4.66 -9.80
C TYR A 163 3.52 5.89 -10.27
N GLN A 164 3.99 6.58 -11.31
CA GLN A 164 3.30 7.74 -11.88
C GLN A 164 1.93 7.38 -12.47
N THR A 165 1.83 6.22 -13.11
CA THR A 165 0.55 5.73 -13.64
C THR A 165 -0.46 5.51 -12.51
N ILE A 166 -0.04 4.92 -11.39
CA ILE A 166 -0.92 4.70 -10.24
C ILE A 166 -1.34 6.01 -9.59
N ILE A 167 -0.44 6.98 -9.43
CA ILE A 167 -0.79 8.32 -8.94
C ILE A 167 -1.83 8.97 -9.84
N LYS A 168 -1.64 8.91 -11.16
CA LYS A 168 -2.57 9.50 -12.14
C LYS A 168 -4.00 8.96 -12.01
N TYR A 169 -4.15 7.66 -11.76
CA TYR A 169 -5.46 6.99 -11.64
C TYR A 169 -5.88 6.71 -10.19
N LYS A 170 -5.21 7.31 -9.21
CA LYS A 170 -5.39 7.00 -7.78
C LYS A 170 -6.84 7.12 -7.34
N LYS A 171 -7.54 8.17 -7.78
CA LYS A 171 -8.94 8.40 -7.41
C LYS A 171 -9.85 7.28 -7.90
N GLU A 172 -9.77 6.92 -9.18
CA GLU A 172 -10.61 5.84 -9.72
C GLU A 172 -10.24 4.48 -9.12
N LEU A 173 -8.95 4.28 -8.80
CA LEU A 173 -8.49 3.08 -8.10
C LEU A 173 -9.08 2.99 -6.69
N LEU A 174 -9.08 4.07 -5.92
CA LEU A 174 -9.69 4.10 -4.59
C LEU A 174 -11.19 3.76 -4.65
N GLU A 175 -11.92 4.28 -5.63
CA GLU A 175 -13.36 3.99 -5.82
C GLU A 175 -13.64 2.50 -6.05
N VAL A 176 -12.73 1.77 -6.72
CA VAL A 176 -12.89 0.32 -6.95
C VAL A 176 -12.28 -0.54 -5.85
N PHE A 177 -11.35 -0.01 -5.05
CA PHE A 177 -10.80 -0.70 -3.88
C PHE A 177 -11.67 -0.56 -2.63
N GLN A 178 -12.46 0.51 -2.51
CA GLN A 178 -13.37 0.66 -1.39
C GLN A 178 -14.47 -0.40 -1.46
N PRO A 179 -14.64 -1.24 -0.43
CA PRO A 179 -15.85 -2.03 -0.30
C PRO A 179 -17.01 -1.03 -0.29
N GLY A 180 -18.02 -1.23 -1.16
CA GLY A 180 -19.13 -0.28 -1.26
C GLY A 180 -19.69 0.00 0.14
N GLU A 181 -19.86 1.27 0.49
CA GLU A 181 -20.33 1.75 1.81
C GLU A 181 -21.67 1.15 2.28
N ASN A 182 -22.32 0.28 1.49
CA ASN A 182 -23.63 -0.30 1.76
C ASN A 182 -23.62 -1.81 2.07
N SER A 183 -22.51 -2.48 2.41
CA SER A 183 -22.51 -3.95 2.58
C SER A 183 -22.12 -4.52 3.94
N PHE A 184 -21.85 -3.71 4.97
CA PHE A 184 -21.45 -4.24 6.30
C PHE A 184 -22.10 -3.56 7.52
N LEU A 185 -22.97 -2.55 7.34
CA LEU A 185 -23.66 -1.88 8.46
C LEU A 185 -25.19 -2.09 8.48
N GLU A 186 -25.72 -2.99 7.66
CA GLU A 186 -27.11 -3.47 7.80
C GLU A 186 -27.12 -4.97 8.12
N LYS A 187 -26.70 -5.35 9.33
CA LYS A 187 -27.20 -6.54 10.05
C LYS A 187 -27.09 -6.33 11.56
#